data_AF-A0A2H0QQ24-F1
#
_entry.id   AF-A0A2H0QQ24-F1
#
_cell.length_a   1.000
_cell.length_b   1.000
_cell.length_c   1.000
_cell.angle_alpha   90.00
_cell.angle_beta   90.00
_cell.angle_gamma   90.00
#
_symmetry.space_group_name_H-M   'P 1'
#
loop_
_entity.id
_entity.type
_entity.pdbx_description
1 polymer ?
#
loop_
_entity_poly.entity_id
_entity_poly.type
_entity_poly.pdbx_seq_one_letter_code
_entity_poly.pdbx_strand_id
1 'polypeptide(L)'
;MLNYRYTHLPLPFVQLLASNMQTGGTVFPKLKSHIESHPDMKSILARAVSDIDPEARLEKVIHSIGWLGVRDRIAAMYLQRRRDGVYPYEPDLTIVKELNLFEGRTKDYCVDGFSRSYLFAFYFKMSMLEQIQEGSHLKLSDELISQDVIQLLTKTKAKVIHIDWILLVLQQLKIFWGIDHLNLRLTSNFAWKEIYNELNNKQQKELIDNLLSYGASVAETDFFTAEMI
;
A
#
# COMPACT_ATOMS: atom_id res chain seq x y z
N MET A 1 -9.39 -7.58 -16.76
CA MET A 1 -8.00 -8.01 -16.52
C MET A 1 -7.38 -6.96 -15.62
N LEU A 2 -6.85 -7.35 -14.46
CA LEU A 2 -6.24 -6.42 -13.52
C LEU A 2 -4.77 -6.25 -13.90
N ASN A 3 -4.42 -5.09 -14.44
CA ASN A 3 -3.04 -4.76 -14.81
C ASN A 3 -2.49 -3.74 -13.82
N TYR A 4 -1.51 -4.17 -13.04
CA TYR A 4 -0.79 -3.34 -12.09
C TYR A 4 0.24 -2.51 -12.86
N ARG A 5 -0.05 -1.23 -13.08
CA ARG A 5 0.88 -0.34 -13.77
C ARG A 5 1.93 0.18 -12.80
N TYR A 6 3.13 0.44 -13.32
CA TYR A 6 4.07 1.28 -12.60
C TYR A 6 3.43 2.65 -12.34
N THR A 7 3.52 3.10 -11.09
CA THR A 7 3.03 4.41 -10.65
C THR A 7 4.11 5.07 -9.82
N HIS A 8 4.49 6.28 -10.22
CA HIS A 8 5.52 7.04 -9.51
C HIS A 8 4.95 7.57 -8.18
N LEU A 9 5.30 6.89 -7.07
CA LEU A 9 4.89 7.26 -5.73
C LEU A 9 5.90 8.20 -5.05
N PRO A 10 5.47 9.01 -4.06
CA PRO A 10 6.37 9.82 -3.24
C PRO A 10 7.27 8.93 -2.37
N LEU A 11 8.51 8.71 -2.81
CA LEU A 11 9.46 7.78 -2.20
C LEU A 11 9.63 7.96 -0.67
N PRO A 12 9.81 9.18 -0.13
CA PRO A 12 9.96 9.35 1.32
C PRO A 12 8.73 8.88 2.10
N PHE A 13 7.53 9.02 1.52
CA PHE A 13 6.30 8.57 2.15
C PHE A 13 6.13 7.05 2.05
N VAL A 14 6.46 6.46 0.90
CA VAL A 14 6.49 4.99 0.72
C VAL A 14 7.39 4.32 1.75
N GLN A 15 8.60 4.85 1.94
CA GLN A 15 9.57 4.33 2.91
C GLN A 15 9.00 4.35 4.34
N LEU A 16 8.26 5.39 4.71
CA LEU A 16 7.59 5.46 6.02
C LEU A 16 6.47 4.45 6.18
N LEU A 17 5.65 4.25 5.15
CA LEU A 17 4.58 3.26 5.18
C LEU A 17 5.11 1.83 5.26
N ALA A 18 6.28 1.58 4.66
CA ALA A 18 6.99 0.30 4.71
C ALA A 18 7.78 0.08 6.01
N SER A 19 8.02 1.13 6.80
CA SER A 19 8.79 1.05 8.04
C SER A 19 7.94 0.60 9.23
N ASN A 20 8.58 -0.01 10.22
CA ASN A 20 7.92 -0.31 11.49
C ASN A 20 7.79 0.95 12.37
N MET A 21 6.54 1.40 12.56
CA MET A 21 6.16 2.57 13.34
C MET A 21 5.63 2.22 14.74
N GLN A 22 5.80 0.98 15.21
CA GLN A 22 5.35 0.56 16.53
C GLN A 22 6.17 1.24 17.64
N THR A 23 5.47 1.90 18.55
CA THR A 23 5.97 2.73 19.65
C THR A 23 6.98 2.01 20.56
N GLY A 24 8.26 2.16 20.24
CA GLY A 24 9.35 2.24 21.20
C GLY A 24 9.90 3.66 21.25
N GLY A 25 10.64 4.03 22.31
CA GLY A 25 11.19 5.40 22.49
C GLY A 25 12.07 5.92 21.35
N THR A 26 12.48 5.05 20.42
CA THR A 26 13.33 5.38 19.26
C THR A 26 12.55 5.70 17.98
N VAL A 27 11.23 5.50 17.90
CA VAL A 27 10.45 5.72 16.66
C VAL A 27 10.31 7.20 16.34
N PHE A 28 10.03 8.02 17.34
CA PHE A 28 9.85 9.45 17.12
C PHE A 28 11.12 10.14 16.59
N PRO A 29 12.33 9.91 17.15
CA PRO A 29 13.57 10.42 16.56
C PRO A 29 13.80 9.95 15.12
N LYS A 30 13.50 8.69 14.79
CA LYS A 30 13.64 8.16 13.44
C LYS A 30 12.69 8.84 12.46
N LEU A 31 11.42 8.99 12.83
CA LEU A 31 10.43 9.68 12.00
C LEU A 31 10.82 11.15 11.79
N LYS A 32 11.21 11.84 12.86
CA LYS A 32 11.66 13.23 12.78
C LYS A 32 12.87 13.36 11.84
N SER A 33 13.89 12.53 12.05
CA SER A 33 15.09 12.52 11.19
C SER A 33 14.74 12.24 9.73
N HIS A 34 13.82 11.31 9.47
CA HIS A 34 13.37 10.98 8.11
C HIS A 34 12.64 12.14 7.46
N ILE A 35 11.76 12.83 8.17
CA ILE A 35 11.03 13.98 7.61
C ILE A 35 11.98 15.16 7.41
N GLU A 36 12.92 15.39 8.33
CA GLU A 36 13.90 16.47 8.23
C GLU A 36 14.92 16.26 7.10
N SER A 37 15.23 15.00 6.75
CA SER A 37 16.10 14.68 5.62
C SER A 37 15.43 14.81 4.26
N HIS A 38 14.11 15.04 4.21
CA HIS A 38 13.33 15.14 2.96
C HIS A 38 12.53 16.46 2.92
N PRO A 39 13.13 17.56 2.38
CA PRO A 39 12.53 18.89 2.40
C PRO A 39 11.15 19.00 1.73
N ASP A 40 10.94 18.22 0.68
CA ASP A 40 9.66 18.09 -0.02
C ASP A 40 8.60 17.50 0.93
N MET A 41 8.91 16.38 1.58
CA MET A 41 8.01 15.74 2.54
C MET A 41 7.74 16.66 3.74
N LYS A 42 8.76 17.35 4.26
CA LYS A 42 8.60 18.35 5.33
C LYS A 42 7.62 19.45 4.95
N SER A 43 7.69 19.94 3.71
CA SER A 43 6.78 20.97 3.20
C SER A 43 5.35 20.46 3.09
N ILE A 44 5.17 19.21 2.66
CA ILE A 44 3.86 18.56 2.62
C ILE A 44 3.29 18.34 4.02
N LEU A 45 4.10 17.83 4.96
CA LEU A 45 3.69 17.69 6.36
C LEU A 45 3.21 19.04 6.91
N ALA A 46 4.01 20.09 6.74
CA ALA A 46 3.69 21.41 7.31
C ALA A 46 2.34 21.92 6.83
N ARG A 47 2.03 21.71 5.55
CA ARG A 47 0.71 22.05 5.00
C ARG A 47 -0.38 21.14 5.55
N ALA A 48 -0.14 19.82 5.55
CA ALA A 48 -1.09 18.81 5.97
C ALA A 48 -1.58 18.98 7.42
N VAL A 49 -0.80 19.64 8.28
CA VAL A 49 -1.08 19.76 9.73
C VAL A 49 -1.23 21.22 10.18
N SER A 50 -1.29 22.17 9.24
CA SER A 50 -1.29 23.61 9.53
C SER A 50 -2.47 24.08 10.39
N ASP A 51 -3.60 23.39 10.30
CA ASP A 51 -4.81 23.58 11.13
C ASP A 51 -4.68 23.05 12.55
N ILE A 52 -3.71 22.15 12.81
CA ILE A 52 -3.44 21.55 14.13
C ILE A 52 -2.30 22.30 14.82
N ASP A 53 -1.21 22.54 14.09
CA ASP A 53 -0.08 23.32 14.56
C ASP A 53 0.53 24.13 13.42
N PRO A 54 0.39 25.47 13.41
CA PRO A 54 0.91 26.33 12.34
C PRO A 54 2.44 26.23 12.16
N GLU A 55 3.17 25.87 13.22
CA GLU A 55 4.62 25.64 13.20
C GLU A 55 5.01 24.21 12.78
N ALA A 56 4.02 23.35 12.54
CA ALA A 56 4.19 21.95 12.15
C ALA A 56 5.13 21.15 13.07
N ARG A 57 5.06 21.39 14.39
CA ARG A 57 5.89 20.66 15.36
C ARG A 57 5.38 19.22 15.44
N LEU A 58 6.12 18.32 14.79
CA LEU A 58 5.76 16.92 14.65
C LEU A 58 5.38 16.24 15.97
N GLU A 59 6.08 16.57 17.06
CA GLU A 59 5.79 16.02 18.38
C GLU A 59 4.38 16.37 18.84
N LYS A 60 4.04 17.67 18.80
CA LYS A 60 2.72 18.17 19.20
C LYS A 60 1.62 17.58 18.33
N VAL A 61 1.84 17.50 17.02
CA VAL A 61 0.86 16.92 16.09
C VAL A 61 0.65 15.42 16.37
N ILE A 62 1.72 14.64 16.55
CA ILE A 62 1.60 13.21 16.87
C ILE A 62 0.90 12.98 18.20
N HIS A 63 1.17 13.80 19.23
CA HIS A 63 0.44 13.71 20.49
C HIS A 63 -1.06 14.03 20.33
N SER A 64 -1.43 14.90 19.38
CA SER A 64 -2.81 15.29 19.15
C SER A 64 -3.63 14.29 18.34
N ILE A 65 -3.07 13.70 17.28
CA ILE A 65 -3.82 12.88 16.32
C ILE A 65 -3.19 11.50 16.04
N GLY A 66 -2.07 11.18 16.69
CA GLY A 66 -1.30 9.97 16.46
C GLY A 66 -0.61 9.93 15.10
N TRP A 67 0.27 8.94 14.92
CA TRP A 67 0.96 8.70 13.65
C TRP A 67 -0.02 8.40 12.50
N LEU A 68 -1.06 7.59 12.75
CA LEU A 68 -2.04 7.24 11.71
C LEU A 68 -2.79 8.49 11.22
N GLY A 69 -3.11 9.43 12.11
CA GLY A 69 -3.69 10.72 11.71
C GLY A 69 -2.74 11.54 10.84
N VAL A 70 -1.45 11.61 11.20
CA VAL A 70 -0.43 12.31 10.38
C VAL A 70 -0.29 11.65 9.01
N ARG A 71 -0.19 10.32 8.97
CA ARG A 71 -0.10 9.50 7.76
C ARG A 71 -1.27 9.78 6.82
N ASP A 72 -2.49 9.75 7.35
CA ASP A 72 -3.71 9.91 6.56
C ASP A 72 -3.81 11.32 5.96
N ARG A 73 -3.38 12.34 6.71
CA ARG A 73 -3.33 13.72 6.20
C ARG A 73 -2.29 13.85 5.08
N ILE A 74 -1.09 13.28 5.23
CA ILE A 74 -0.06 13.29 4.18
C ILE A 74 -0.55 12.54 2.92
N ALA A 75 -1.16 11.36 3.09
CA ALA A 75 -1.73 10.59 1.98
C ALA A 75 -2.81 11.40 1.24
N ALA A 76 -3.70 12.08 1.97
CA ALA A 76 -4.72 12.95 1.37
C ALA A 76 -4.09 14.06 0.51
N MET A 77 -3.02 14.72 0.99
CA MET A 77 -2.30 15.74 0.22
C MET A 77 -1.79 15.19 -1.11
N TYR A 78 -1.15 14.01 -1.10
CA TYR A 78 -0.62 13.40 -2.33
C TYR A 78 -1.73 12.94 -3.28
N LEU A 79 -2.80 12.33 -2.76
CA LEU A 79 -3.94 11.89 -3.57
C LEU A 79 -4.68 13.07 -4.20
N GLN A 80 -4.89 14.15 -3.44
CA GLN A 80 -5.49 15.38 -3.97
C GLN A 80 -4.58 16.05 -4.99
N ARG A 81 -3.26 16.13 -4.75
CA ARG A 81 -2.31 16.63 -5.75
C ARG A 81 -2.33 15.82 -7.04
N ARG A 82 -2.47 14.49 -6.91
CA ARG A 82 -2.59 13.60 -8.06
C ARG A 82 -3.90 13.86 -8.78
N ARG A 83 -5.04 13.97 -8.09
CA ARG A 83 -6.36 14.23 -8.68
C ARG A 83 -6.46 15.60 -9.36
N ASP A 84 -6.06 16.65 -8.65
CA ASP A 84 -6.39 18.05 -8.98
C ASP A 84 -5.24 18.82 -9.64
N GLY A 85 -4.04 18.23 -9.71
CA GLY A 85 -2.89 18.90 -10.30
C GLY A 85 -2.20 19.94 -9.40
N VAL A 86 -2.73 20.20 -8.20
CA VAL A 86 -2.16 21.13 -7.21
C VAL A 86 -2.34 20.60 -5.79
N TYR A 87 -1.42 20.94 -4.88
CA TYR A 87 -1.58 20.57 -3.47
C TYR A 87 -2.67 21.46 -2.85
N PRO A 88 -3.65 20.87 -2.14
CA PRO A 88 -4.70 21.64 -1.49
C PRO A 88 -4.12 22.49 -0.35
N TYR A 89 -4.90 23.45 0.16
CA TYR A 89 -4.53 24.19 1.36
C TYR A 89 -4.73 23.33 2.62
N GLU A 90 -5.86 22.62 2.69
CA GLU A 90 -6.22 21.68 3.77
C GLU A 90 -6.48 20.27 3.20
N PRO A 91 -6.10 19.21 3.94
CA PRO A 91 -6.33 17.84 3.49
C PRO A 91 -7.81 17.45 3.59
N ASP A 92 -8.36 16.91 2.50
CA ASP A 92 -9.68 16.27 2.49
C ASP A 92 -9.54 14.80 2.89
N LEU A 93 -9.79 14.49 4.16
CA LEU A 93 -9.68 13.13 4.70
C LEU A 93 -10.72 12.16 4.13
N THR A 94 -11.71 12.62 3.37
CA THR A 94 -12.66 11.70 2.74
C THR A 94 -12.00 10.83 1.66
N ILE A 95 -10.93 11.33 1.03
CA ILE A 95 -10.23 10.64 -0.06
C ILE A 95 -9.43 9.40 0.41
N VAL A 96 -9.12 9.30 1.71
CA VAL A 96 -8.36 8.19 2.29
C VAL A 96 -9.25 7.18 3.03
N LYS A 97 -10.57 7.41 3.10
CA LYS A 97 -11.50 6.51 3.81
C LYS A 97 -11.42 5.07 3.33
N GLU A 98 -11.33 4.86 2.02
CA GLU A 98 -11.25 3.51 1.45
C GLU A 98 -9.91 2.80 1.77
N LEU A 99 -8.80 3.55 1.89
CA LEU A 99 -7.50 3.04 2.29
C LEU A 99 -7.57 2.55 3.74
N ASN A 100 -8.19 3.35 4.62
CA ASN A 100 -8.42 2.98 6.02
C ASN A 100 -9.34 1.75 6.17
N LEU A 101 -10.42 1.68 5.39
CA LEU A 101 -11.31 0.52 5.38
C LEU A 101 -10.58 -0.74 4.86
N PHE A 102 -9.68 -0.60 3.89
CA PHE A 102 -8.85 -1.70 3.41
C PHE A 102 -7.83 -2.18 4.45
N GLU A 103 -7.10 -1.25 5.07
CA GLU A 103 -6.17 -1.58 6.16
C GLU A 103 -6.91 -2.27 7.32
N GLY A 104 -8.09 -1.77 7.71
CA GLY A 104 -8.91 -2.37 8.75
C GLY A 104 -9.30 -3.83 8.47
N ARG A 105 -9.65 -4.16 7.22
CA ARG A 105 -10.02 -5.53 6.82
C ARG A 105 -8.84 -6.51 6.84
N THR A 106 -7.61 -6.02 6.76
CA THR A 106 -6.40 -6.85 6.65
C THR A 106 -5.55 -6.85 7.92
N LYS A 107 -5.90 -6.01 8.90
CA LYS A 107 -5.10 -5.74 10.10
C LYS A 107 -4.74 -6.99 10.91
N ASP A 108 -5.66 -7.94 11.04
CA ASP A 108 -5.45 -9.16 11.83
C ASP A 108 -4.38 -10.09 11.24
N TYR A 109 -4.08 -9.93 9.95
CA TYR A 109 -3.07 -10.68 9.22
C TYR A 109 -1.73 -9.94 9.11
N CYS A 110 -1.64 -8.71 9.63
CA CYS A 110 -0.47 -7.85 9.52
C CYS A 110 0.31 -7.80 10.84
N VAL A 111 1.64 -7.78 10.74
CA VAL A 111 2.50 -7.43 11.88
C VAL A 111 2.26 -5.96 12.23
N ASP A 112 2.06 -5.68 13.53
CA ASP A 112 1.77 -4.33 14.00
C ASP A 112 2.93 -3.36 13.72
N GLY A 113 2.59 -2.08 13.54
CA GLY A 113 3.55 -1.02 13.24
C GLY A 113 3.87 -0.83 11.76
N PHE A 114 3.65 -1.84 10.92
CA PHE A 114 3.80 -1.72 9.47
C PHE A 114 2.49 -1.27 8.82
N SER A 115 2.54 -0.27 7.93
CA SER A 115 1.38 0.22 7.16
C SER A 115 1.38 -0.34 5.73
N ARG A 116 1.73 -1.62 5.56
CA ARG A 116 1.92 -2.26 4.25
C ARG A 116 0.62 -2.47 3.47
N SER A 117 -0.46 -2.87 4.14
CA SER A 117 -1.78 -2.93 3.49
C SER A 117 -2.27 -1.53 3.09
N TYR A 118 -2.02 -0.51 3.93
CA TYR A 118 -2.29 0.88 3.57
C TYR A 118 -1.46 1.35 2.37
N LEU A 119 -0.17 1.03 2.32
CA LEU A 119 0.72 1.32 1.18
C LEU A 119 0.17 0.72 -0.12
N PHE A 120 -0.30 -0.52 -0.06
CA PHE A 120 -0.89 -1.17 -1.22
C PHE A 120 -2.15 -0.46 -1.72
N ALA A 121 -3.06 -0.10 -0.80
CA ALA A 121 -4.25 0.68 -1.14
C ALA A 121 -3.92 2.07 -1.69
N PHE A 122 -2.91 2.73 -1.11
CA PHE A 122 -2.41 4.02 -1.58
C PHE A 122 -1.84 3.93 -3.00
N TYR A 123 -1.00 2.92 -3.27
CA TYR A 123 -0.44 2.66 -4.59
C TYR A 123 -1.54 2.51 -5.65
N PHE A 124 -2.51 1.64 -5.40
CA PHE A 124 -3.62 1.44 -6.31
C PHE A 124 -4.45 2.70 -6.53
N LYS A 125 -4.74 3.46 -5.47
CA LYS A 125 -5.50 4.70 -5.60
C LYS A 125 -4.75 5.73 -6.44
N MET A 126 -3.44 5.85 -6.25
CA MET A 126 -2.57 6.71 -7.07
C MET A 126 -2.56 6.26 -8.54
N SER A 127 -2.41 4.95 -8.79
CA SER A 127 -2.42 4.38 -10.14
C SER A 127 -3.74 4.58 -10.85
N MET A 128 -4.85 4.46 -10.13
CA MET A 128 -6.18 4.72 -10.66
C MET A 128 -6.37 6.20 -11.03
N LEU A 129 -5.97 7.12 -10.14
CA LEU A 129 -6.06 8.55 -10.42
C LEU A 129 -5.22 8.95 -11.64
N GLU A 130 -4.03 8.37 -11.79
CA GLU A 130 -3.17 8.55 -12.97
C GLU A 130 -3.86 8.08 -14.26
N GLN A 131 -4.49 6.91 -14.25
CA GLN A 131 -5.23 6.40 -15.41
C GLN A 131 -6.45 7.26 -15.76
N ILE A 132 -7.16 7.79 -14.76
CA ILE A 132 -8.29 8.72 -14.99
C ILE A 132 -7.80 10.00 -15.69
N GLN A 133 -6.63 10.52 -15.28
CA GLN A 133 -6.02 11.68 -15.94
C GLN A 133 -5.60 11.41 -17.38
N GLU A 134 -5.21 10.17 -17.69
CA GLU A 134 -4.92 9.70 -19.05
C GLU A 134 -6.17 9.47 -19.92
N GLY A 135 -7.37 9.74 -19.39
CA GLY A 135 -8.64 9.59 -20.11
C GLY A 135 -9.26 8.19 -19.99
N SER A 136 -8.78 7.35 -19.07
CA SER A 136 -9.40 6.06 -18.80
C SER A 136 -10.74 6.23 -18.07
N HIS A 137 -11.78 5.54 -18.56
CA HIS A 137 -13.09 5.48 -17.91
C HIS A 137 -13.17 4.41 -16.81
N LEU A 138 -12.05 4.10 -16.16
CA LEU A 138 -12.04 3.19 -15.02
C LEU A 138 -12.95 3.75 -13.94
N LYS A 139 -14.13 3.12 -13.81
CA LYS A 139 -14.87 3.16 -12.55
C LYS A 139 -14.04 2.39 -11.55
N LEU A 140 -14.01 2.86 -10.30
CA LEU A 140 -13.64 2.02 -9.16
C LEU A 140 -14.51 0.77 -9.26
N SER A 141 -13.98 -0.32 -9.82
CA SER A 141 -14.70 -1.59 -9.80
C SER A 141 -14.61 -2.09 -8.36
N ASP A 142 -15.77 -2.42 -7.82
CA ASP A 142 -16.01 -2.77 -6.42
C ASP A 142 -14.88 -3.63 -5.85
N GLU A 143 -14.17 -3.04 -4.88
CA GLU A 143 -13.09 -3.61 -4.07
C GLU A 143 -11.73 -3.78 -4.78
N LEU A 144 -10.77 -2.94 -4.34
CA LEU A 144 -9.32 -3.03 -4.57
C LEU A 144 -8.78 -4.48 -4.66
N ILE A 145 -9.27 -5.29 -3.72
CA ILE A 145 -9.08 -6.71 -3.57
C ILE A 145 -10.43 -7.23 -3.10
N SER A 146 -10.95 -8.23 -3.78
CA SER A 146 -12.25 -8.82 -3.42
C SER A 146 -12.24 -9.41 -2.02
N GLN A 147 -13.37 -9.35 -1.31
CA GLN A 147 -13.52 -9.98 0.01
C GLN A 147 -13.07 -11.45 0.02
N ASP A 148 -13.34 -12.20 -1.05
CA ASP A 148 -12.95 -13.61 -1.12
C ASP A 148 -11.43 -13.80 -0.97
N VAL A 149 -10.62 -12.88 -1.53
CA VAL A 149 -9.15 -12.92 -1.37
C VAL A 149 -8.75 -12.63 0.07
N ILE A 150 -9.41 -11.67 0.72
CA ILE A 150 -9.17 -11.38 2.13
C ILE A 150 -9.55 -12.60 2.99
N GLN A 151 -10.65 -13.29 2.65
CA GLN A 151 -11.05 -14.52 3.35
C GLN A 151 -10.01 -15.63 3.21
N LEU A 152 -9.24 -15.72 2.12
CA LEU A 152 -8.16 -16.70 2.01
C LEU A 152 -7.07 -16.48 3.06
N LEU A 153 -6.88 -15.25 3.56
CA LEU A 153 -5.92 -14.97 4.63
C LEU A 153 -6.33 -15.61 5.97
N THR A 154 -7.60 -15.95 6.19
CA THR A 154 -8.04 -16.67 7.41
C THR A 154 -7.36 -18.03 7.58
N LYS A 155 -6.76 -18.57 6.50
CA LYS A 155 -6.03 -19.84 6.51
C LYS A 155 -4.62 -19.72 7.08
N THR A 156 -4.05 -18.51 7.12
CA THR A 156 -2.75 -18.31 7.78
C THR A 156 -2.94 -18.18 9.29
N LYS A 157 -2.03 -18.80 10.04
CA LYS A 157 -1.93 -18.62 11.50
C LYS A 157 -0.93 -17.52 11.88
N ALA A 158 -0.10 -17.09 10.94
CA ALA A 158 0.96 -16.13 11.17
C ALA A 158 0.62 -14.77 10.55
N LYS A 159 0.89 -13.71 11.33
CA LYS A 159 0.94 -12.34 10.83
C LYS A 159 2.14 -12.17 9.89
N VAL A 160 1.97 -11.38 8.84
CA VAL A 160 3.00 -11.13 7.83
C VAL A 160 3.36 -9.65 7.78
N ILE A 161 4.63 -9.36 7.46
CA ILE A 161 5.09 -7.98 7.21
C ILE A 161 4.65 -7.57 5.80
N HIS A 162 5.00 -8.38 4.80
CA HIS A 162 4.77 -8.14 3.37
C HIS A 162 3.38 -8.59 2.90
N ILE A 163 2.32 -8.16 3.61
CA ILE A 163 0.93 -8.53 3.30
C ILE A 163 0.50 -8.09 1.88
N ASP A 164 1.02 -6.96 1.44
CA ASP A 164 0.78 -6.34 0.14
C ASP A 164 1.18 -7.25 -1.02
N TRP A 165 2.37 -7.87 -0.94
CA TRP A 165 2.84 -8.85 -1.92
C TRP A 165 1.94 -10.09 -1.95
N ILE A 166 1.53 -10.60 -0.78
CA ILE A 166 0.62 -11.74 -0.68
C ILE A 166 -0.73 -11.42 -1.33
N LEU A 167 -1.30 -10.25 -1.01
CA LEU A 167 -2.59 -9.81 -1.57
C LEU A 167 -2.52 -9.64 -3.10
N LEU A 168 -1.42 -9.10 -3.63
CA LEU A 168 -1.18 -8.98 -5.06
C LEU A 168 -1.17 -10.36 -5.73
N VAL A 169 -0.37 -11.30 -5.21
CA VAL A 169 -0.27 -12.66 -5.74
C VAL A 169 -1.62 -13.38 -5.68
N LEU A 170 -2.30 -13.36 -4.54
CA LEU A 170 -3.60 -14.03 -4.38
C LEU A 170 -4.66 -13.46 -5.31
N GLN A 171 -4.70 -12.14 -5.49
CA GLN A 171 -5.64 -11.50 -6.42
C GLN A 171 -5.36 -11.91 -7.87
N GLN A 172 -4.10 -11.98 -8.28
CA GLN A 172 -3.72 -12.43 -9.62
C GLN A 172 -4.06 -13.92 -9.85
N LEU A 173 -3.73 -14.79 -8.89
CA LEU A 173 -4.11 -16.21 -8.98
C LEU A 173 -5.63 -16.40 -9.02
N LYS A 174 -6.40 -15.61 -8.26
CA LYS A 174 -7.87 -15.61 -8.34
C LYS A 174 -8.35 -15.26 -9.74
N ILE A 175 -7.72 -14.29 -10.41
CA ILE A 175 -8.08 -13.91 -11.79
C ILE A 175 -7.77 -15.04 -12.78
N PHE A 176 -6.67 -15.77 -12.57
CA PHE A 176 -6.24 -16.84 -13.46
C PHE A 176 -7.05 -18.13 -13.34
N TRP A 177 -7.41 -18.51 -12.12
CA TRP A 177 -8.00 -19.82 -11.83
C TRP A 177 -9.42 -19.77 -11.23
N GLY A 178 -9.87 -18.58 -10.81
CA GLY A 178 -11.07 -18.45 -9.99
C GLY A 178 -10.80 -18.76 -8.52
N ILE A 179 -11.77 -18.43 -7.67
CA ILE A 179 -11.62 -18.55 -6.21
C ILE A 179 -11.58 -20.00 -5.73
N ASP A 180 -12.42 -20.88 -6.30
CA ASP A 180 -12.56 -22.26 -5.85
C ASP A 180 -11.28 -23.07 -6.06
N HIS A 181 -10.66 -22.92 -7.23
CA HIS A 181 -9.40 -23.61 -7.56
C HIS A 181 -8.25 -23.07 -6.71
N LEU A 182 -8.16 -21.74 -6.53
CA LEU A 182 -7.16 -21.15 -5.64
C LEU A 182 -7.31 -21.67 -4.20
N ASN A 183 -8.54 -21.73 -3.70
CA ASN A 183 -8.85 -22.24 -2.36
C ASN A 183 -8.39 -23.71 -2.20
N LEU A 184 -8.68 -24.57 -3.18
CA LEU A 184 -8.25 -25.98 -3.19
C LEU A 184 -6.72 -26.12 -3.14
N ARG A 185 -6.00 -25.30 -3.91
CA ARG A 185 -4.53 -25.31 -3.94
C ARG A 185 -3.93 -24.88 -2.60
N LEU A 186 -4.45 -23.82 -2.00
CA LEU A 186 -3.98 -23.34 -0.70
C LEU A 186 -4.24 -24.35 0.43
N THR A 187 -5.34 -25.11 0.39
CA THR A 187 -5.60 -26.15 1.40
C THR A 187 -4.74 -27.40 1.23
N SER A 188 -4.24 -27.65 0.02
CA SER A 188 -3.42 -28.84 -0.27
C SER A 188 -1.93 -28.63 0.01
N ASN A 189 -1.56 -27.47 0.56
CA ASN A 189 -0.20 -27.10 0.98
C ASN A 189 0.87 -27.23 -0.12
N PHE A 190 0.50 -26.90 -1.36
CA PHE A 190 1.43 -26.83 -2.49
C PHE A 190 2.50 -25.76 -2.23
N ALA A 191 3.74 -26.06 -2.61
CA ALA A 191 4.82 -25.07 -2.58
C ALA A 191 4.60 -24.01 -3.67
N TRP A 192 5.10 -22.79 -3.45
CA TRP A 192 5.02 -21.70 -4.42
C TRP A 192 5.50 -22.11 -5.82
N LYS A 193 6.62 -22.84 -5.89
CA LYS A 193 7.19 -23.33 -7.14
C LYS A 193 6.21 -24.21 -7.94
N GLU A 194 5.39 -25.00 -7.26
CA GLU A 194 4.39 -25.87 -7.89
C GLU A 194 3.23 -25.03 -8.43
N ILE A 195 2.73 -24.09 -7.63
CA ILE A 195 1.71 -23.12 -8.02
C ILE A 195 2.16 -22.34 -9.26
N TYR A 196 3.40 -21.84 -9.27
CA TYR A 196 3.95 -21.08 -10.39
C TYR A 196 4.10 -21.92 -11.66
N ASN A 197 4.51 -23.19 -11.54
CA ASN A 197 4.67 -24.09 -12.69
C ASN A 197 3.33 -24.51 -13.33
N GLU A 198 2.22 -24.41 -12.62
CA GLU A 198 0.88 -24.65 -13.18
C GLU A 198 0.36 -23.49 -14.03
N LEU A 199 0.93 -22.29 -13.88
CA LEU A 199 0.60 -21.15 -14.71
C LEU A 199 1.15 -21.35 -16.12
N ASN A 200 0.35 -21.01 -17.13
CA ASN A 200 0.87 -20.96 -18.50
C ASN A 200 1.82 -19.76 -18.69
N ASN A 201 2.65 -19.79 -19.73
CA ASN A 201 3.66 -18.75 -19.99
C ASN A 201 3.09 -17.32 -20.02
N LYS A 202 1.84 -17.14 -20.49
CA LYS A 202 1.19 -15.83 -20.52
C LYS A 202 0.85 -15.35 -19.10
N GLN A 203 0.28 -16.23 -18.27
CA GLN A 203 -0.05 -15.95 -16.87
C GLN A 203 1.21 -15.70 -16.03
N GLN A 204 2.26 -16.49 -16.23
CA GLN A 204 3.55 -16.28 -15.58
C GLN A 204 4.12 -14.90 -15.90
N LYS A 205 4.17 -14.55 -17.19
CA LYS A 205 4.63 -13.23 -17.64
C LYS A 205 3.80 -12.12 -17.02
N GLU A 206 2.47 -12.22 -17.06
CA GLU A 206 1.57 -11.21 -16.50
C GLU A 206 1.75 -11.04 -14.99
N LEU A 207 1.92 -12.15 -14.25
CA LEU A 207 2.23 -12.11 -12.83
C LEU A 207 3.55 -11.39 -12.56
N ILE A 208 4.62 -11.74 -13.27
CA ILE A 208 5.94 -11.11 -13.10
C ILE A 208 5.90 -9.63 -13.48
N ASP A 209 5.25 -9.26 -14.58
CA ASP A 209 5.12 -7.87 -15.01
C ASP A 209 4.39 -7.02 -13.94
N ASN A 210 3.35 -7.59 -13.33
CA ASN A 210 2.59 -6.95 -12.24
C ASN A 210 3.42 -6.82 -10.95
N LEU A 211 4.15 -7.87 -10.58
CA LEU A 211 5.06 -7.84 -9.42
C LEU A 211 6.15 -6.78 -9.60
N LEU A 212 6.79 -6.74 -10.77
CA LEU A 212 7.83 -5.76 -11.09
C LEU A 212 7.28 -4.34 -11.07
N SER A 213 6.10 -4.13 -11.65
CA SER A 213 5.45 -2.82 -11.66
C SER A 213 5.14 -2.32 -10.25
N TYR A 214 4.63 -3.20 -9.39
CA TYR A 214 4.39 -2.86 -7.99
C TYR A 214 5.70 -2.60 -7.24
N GLY A 215 6.66 -3.52 -7.30
CA GLY A 215 7.96 -3.41 -6.64
C GLY A 215 8.71 -2.14 -7.02
N ALA A 216 8.73 -1.79 -8.31
CA ALA A 216 9.29 -0.54 -8.79
C ALA A 216 8.55 0.69 -8.23
N SER A 217 7.23 0.62 -8.10
CA SER A 217 6.41 1.72 -7.56
C SER A 217 6.65 1.96 -6.07
N VAL A 218 6.88 0.88 -5.30
CA VAL A 218 7.17 0.95 -3.86
C VAL A 218 8.67 0.97 -3.53
N ALA A 219 9.53 1.04 -4.55
CA ALA A 219 10.98 1.03 -4.44
C ALA A 219 11.56 -0.15 -3.63
N GLU A 220 10.95 -1.33 -3.77
CA GLU A 220 11.45 -2.57 -3.18
C GLU A 220 12.10 -3.45 -4.23
N THR A 221 13.38 -3.70 -4.03
CA THR A 221 14.17 -4.60 -4.90
C THR A 221 14.42 -5.94 -4.23
N ASP A 222 14.41 -6.00 -2.89
CA ASP A 222 14.70 -7.19 -2.10
C ASP A 222 13.82 -8.38 -2.45
N PHE A 223 12.56 -8.16 -2.85
CA PHE A 223 11.67 -9.24 -3.30
C PHE A 223 12.23 -10.01 -4.51
N PHE A 224 13.05 -9.37 -5.35
CA PHE A 224 13.62 -9.95 -6.56
C PHE A 224 15.10 -10.32 -6.42
N THR A 225 15.80 -9.70 -5.48
CA THR A 225 17.26 -9.83 -5.31
C THR A 225 17.64 -10.70 -4.12
N ALA A 226 16.77 -10.85 -3.13
CA ALA A 226 16.96 -11.86 -2.10
C ALA A 226 16.85 -13.24 -2.77
N GLU A 227 17.80 -14.13 -2.49
CA GLU A 227 17.65 -15.54 -2.82
C GLU A 227 16.31 -15.99 -2.23
N MET A 228 15.32 -16.27 -3.10
CA MET A 228 14.08 -16.90 -2.67
C MET A 228 14.46 -18.21 -2.00
N ILE A 229 14.40 -18.25 -0.66
CA ILE A 229 14.67 -19.43 0.16
C ILE A 229 13.70 -20.54 -0.24
#